data_AF-A0A0G0SGR7-F1
#
_entry.id   AF-A0A0G0SGR7-F1
#
_cell.length_a   1.000
_cell.length_b   1.000
_cell.length_c   1.000
_cell.angle_alpha   90.00
_cell.angle_beta   90.00
_cell.angle_gamma   90.00
#
_symmetry.space_group_name_H-M   'P 1'
#
loop_
_entity.id
_entity.type
_entity.pdbx_description
1 polymer ?
#
loop_
_entity_poly.entity_id
_entity_poly.type
_entity_poly.pdbx_seq_one_letter_code
_entity_poly.pdbx_strand_id
1 'polypeptide(L)' 'MLRITSAKVTASPGVSGWVQIHGFTPAEPEKLKTRGQLFVVVASKNGKEGIEAISFERE' A
#
# COMPACT_ATOMS: atom_id res chain seq x y z
N MET A 1 -18.88 -1.11 -11.15
CA MET A 1 -17.64 -0.37 -10.84
C MET A 1 -17.47 -0.40 -9.33
N LEU A 2 -16.42 -1.05 -8.83
CA LEU A 2 -16.19 -1.20 -7.40
C LEU A 2 -15.76 0.15 -6.81
N ARG A 3 -16.48 0.66 -5.80
CA ARG A 3 -16.14 1.92 -5.12
C ARG A 3 -15.71 1.59 -3.69
N ILE A 4 -14.40 1.59 -3.46
CA ILE A 4 -13.84 1.41 -2.11
C ILE A 4 -14.08 2.72 -1.35
N THR A 5 -14.88 2.67 -0.28
CA THR A 5 -15.20 3.85 0.56
C THR A 5 -14.28 3.97 1.77
N SER A 6 -13.80 2.85 2.28
CA SER A 6 -12.81 2.79 3.35
C SER A 6 -12.00 1.50 3.28
N ALA A 7 -10.77 1.56 3.78
CA ALA A 7 -9.90 0.41 3.97
C ALA A 7 -9.16 0.58 5.30
N LYS A 8 -8.92 -0.51 6.03
CA LYS A 8 -8.22 -0.51 7.31
C LYS A 8 -7.02 -1.44 7.21
N VAL A 9 -5.83 -0.93 7.51
CA VAL A 9 -4.63 -1.76 7.70
C VAL A 9 -4.61 -2.26 9.14
N THR A 10 -4.53 -3.57 9.34
CA THR A 10 -4.57 -4.21 10.67
C THR A 10 -3.22 -4.75 11.13
N ALA A 11 -2.17 -4.63 10.30
CA ALA A 11 -0.82 -5.06 10.64
C ALA A 11 -0.18 -4.11 11.68
N SER A 12 0.28 -4.67 12.81
CA SER A 12 1.11 -3.93 13.78
C SER A 12 2.58 -4.08 13.40
N PRO A 13 3.32 -3.00 13.14
CA PRO A 13 4.72 -3.09 12.72
C PRO A 13 5.69 -3.40 13.89
N GLY A 14 5.18 -3.59 15.11
CA GLY A 14 5.99 -3.82 16.31
C GLY A 14 6.58 -2.54 16.89
N VAL A 15 7.38 -2.67 17.95
CA VAL A 15 7.83 -1.56 18.83
C VAL A 15 8.64 -0.48 18.10
N SER A 16 9.33 -0.85 17.01
CA SER A 16 10.20 0.05 16.24
C SER A 16 10.00 -0.04 14.73
N GLY A 17 8.92 -0.67 14.27
CA GLY A 17 8.57 -0.70 12.86
C GLY A 17 7.64 0.47 12.48
N TRP A 18 7.37 0.63 11.20
CA TRP A 18 6.46 1.64 10.67
C TRP A 18 5.63 1.08 9.52
N VAL A 19 4.48 1.73 9.29
CA VAL A 19 3.62 1.48 8.14
C VAL A 19 3.30 2.83 7.49
N GLN A 20 3.38 2.87 6.16
CA GLN A 20 3.06 4.03 5.36
C GLN A 20 2.13 3.63 4.22
N ILE A 21 1.08 4.43 4.02
CA ILE A 21 0.08 4.22 2.98
C ILE A 21 0.19 5.37 1.98
N HIS A 22 0.32 5.03 0.70
CA HIS A 22 0.35 5.99 -0.40
C HIS A 22 -0.81 5.76 -1.35
N GLY A 23 -1.52 6.83 -1.69
CA GLY A 23 -2.57 6.83 -2.69
C GLY A 23 -2.11 7.52 -3.97
N PHE A 24 -2.32 6.87 -5.11
CA PHE A 24 -2.04 7.40 -6.42
C PHE A 24 -3.33 7.45 -7.24
N THR A 25 -3.63 8.65 -7.72
CA THR A 25 -4.72 8.90 -8.68
C THR A 25 -4.08 9.39 -9.98
N PRO A 26 -4.47 8.88 -11.16
CA PRO A 26 -4.00 9.39 -12.43
C PRO A 26 -4.22 10.90 -12.55
N ALA A 27 -3.21 11.63 -13.03
CA ALA A 27 -3.32 13.09 -13.22
C ALA A 27 -4.38 13.45 -14.27
N GLU A 28 -4.54 12.60 -15.29
CA GLU A 28 -5.52 12.74 -16.35
C GLU A 28 -6.86 12.10 -15.94
N PRO A 29 -7.95 12.88 -15.79
CA PRO A 29 -9.24 12.38 -15.31
C PRO A 29 -9.84 11.28 -16.20
N GLU A 30 -9.64 11.32 -17.52
CA GLU A 30 -10.09 10.28 -18.43
C GLU A 30 -9.45 8.90 -18.14
N LYS A 31 -8.20 8.88 -17.66
CA LYS A 31 -7.48 7.65 -17.32
C LYS A 31 -7.98 7.04 -16.02
N LEU A 32 -8.65 7.79 -15.16
CA LEU A 32 -9.23 7.26 -13.93
C LEU A 32 -10.28 6.18 -14.20
N LYS A 33 -11.07 6.32 -15.27
CA LYS A 33 -12.12 5.35 -15.63
C LYS A 33 -11.57 3.99 -16.07
N THR A 34 -10.38 3.97 -16.66
CA THR A 34 -9.74 2.74 -17.18
C THR A 34 -8.67 2.17 -16.27
N ARG A 35 -7.96 3.02 -15.50
CA ARG A 35 -6.85 2.60 -14.61
C ARG A 35 -7.23 2.51 -13.13
N GLY A 36 -8.26 3.23 -12.70
CA GLY A 36 -8.67 3.29 -11.29
C GLY A 36 -7.69 4.05 -10.39
N GLN A 37 -7.82 3.84 -9.09
CA GLN A 37 -6.91 4.37 -8.06
C GLN A 37 -5.98 3.26 -7.59
N LEU A 38 -4.71 3.59 -7.36
CA LEU A 38 -3.72 2.67 -6.81
C LEU A 38 -3.42 3.06 -5.37
N PHE A 39 -3.47 2.10 -4.47
CA PHE A 39 -3.03 2.26 -3.08
C PHE A 39 -1.83 1.34 -2.85
N VAL A 40 -0.76 1.88 -2.29
CA VAL A 40 0.45 1.14 -1.93
C VAL A 40 0.60 1.18 -0.43
N VAL A 41 0.75 0.01 0.19
CA VAL A 41 1.02 -0.12 1.62
C VAL A 41 2.45 -0.60 1.78
N VAL A 42 3.28 0.22 2.41
CA VAL A 42 4.67 -0.12 2.73
C VAL A 42 4.74 -0.33 4.23
N ALA A 43 5.11 -1.54 4.65
CA ALA A 43 5.36 -1.85 6.04
C ALA A 43 6.81 -2.28 6.18
N SER A 44 7.49 -1.72 7.19
CA SER A 44 8.81 -2.17 7.59
C SER A 44 8.79 -2.49 9.07
N LYS A 45 9.40 -3.61 9.40
CA LYS A 45 9.67 -4.00 10.78
C LYS A 45 11.19 -3.94 10.94
N ASN A 46 11.67 -3.56 12.13
CA ASN A 46 13.09 -3.69 12.44
C ASN A 46 13.40 -5.18 12.69
N GLY A 47 13.37 -5.99 11.62
CA GLY A 47 14.04 -7.27 11.55
C GLY A 47 15.53 -7.06 11.34
N LYS A 48 16.35 -8.08 11.66
CA LYS A 48 17.79 -8.04 11.34
C LYS A 48 18.00 -7.75 9.86
N GLU A 49 18.95 -6.86 9.53
CA GLU A 49 19.39 -6.62 8.15
C GLU A 49 19.59 -7.95 7.41
N GLY A 50 19.00 -8.08 6.21
CA GLY A 50 19.16 -9.24 5.34
C GLY A 50 18.11 -10.35 5.45
N ILE A 51 17.07 -10.24 6.30
CA ILE A 51 16.04 -11.30 6.47
C ILE A 51 14.65 -10.89 5.97
N GLU A 52 14.22 -9.65 6.19
CA GLU A 52 12.85 -9.22 5.88
C GLU A 52 12.80 -8.56 4.47
N ALA A 53 12.51 -9.38 3.46
CA ALA A 53 12.30 -8.94 2.08
C ALA A 53 10.93 -8.24 1.94
N ILE A 54 10.90 -7.08 1.28
CA ILE A 54 9.66 -6.39 0.90
C ILE A 54 9.08 -7.13 -0.32
N SER A 55 8.06 -7.97 -0.13
CA SER A 55 7.33 -8.59 -1.24
C SER A 55 6.27 -7.62 -1.77
N PHE A 56 6.41 -7.25 -3.04
CA PHE A 56 5.34 -6.64 -3.82
C PHE A 56 4.61 -7.76 -4.55
N GLU A 57 3.53 -8.28 -3.96
CA GLU A 57 2.63 -9.19 -4.69
C GLU A 57 1.55 -8.39 -5.41
N ARG A 58 1.33 -8.76 -6.68
CA ARG A 58 0.34 -8.19 -7.57
C ARG A 58 -0.46 -9.37 -8.12
N GLU A 59 -1.73 -9.46 -7.75
CA GLU A 59 -2.72 -10.34 -8.40
C GLU A 59 -3.48 -9.55 -9.47
#